data_AF-A0A1I2N9J7-F1
#
_entry.id   AF-A0A1I2N9J7-F1
#
_cell.length_a   1.000
_cell.length_b   1.000
_cell.length_c   1.000
_cell.angle_alpha   90.00
_cell.angle_beta   90.00
_cell.angle_gamma   90.00
#
_symmetry.space_group_name_H-M   'P 1'
#
loop_
_entity.id
_entity.type
_entity.pdbx_description
1 polymer ?
#
loop_
_entity_poly.entity_id
_entity_poly.type
_entity_poly.pdbx_seq_one_letter_code
_entity_poly.pdbx_strand_id
1 'polypeptide(L)'
;MKKELLFIIILVALCYSCGRQKEDTTQILTDSIVVSYFRGYPEFNISISFEKLKGLSERQAVNDTIELDSTYYQLFKDYIRFITDRHLVPNDSRFYLKSGEAEISMSHFGNDIDKQSPDYKQLHHTMYLLMWKAGYFNTLDEEDIKYNPFTKEYGIPKDYLYQQHPRKDPPEPFGIRKIIFILKK
;
A
#
# COMPACT_ATOMS: atom_id res chain seq x y z
N MET A 1 -54.94 0.59 0.92
CA MET A 1 -54.33 1.61 1.81
C MET A 1 -53.31 1.06 2.82
N LYS A 2 -53.61 0.08 3.70
CA LYS A 2 -52.64 -0.38 4.72
C LYS A 2 -51.39 -1.12 4.16
N LYS A 3 -51.52 -1.86 3.06
CA LYS A 3 -50.41 -2.64 2.47
C LYS A 3 -49.39 -1.77 1.72
N GLU A 4 -49.85 -0.71 1.08
CA GLU A 4 -48.98 0.25 0.35
C GLU A 4 -48.17 1.12 1.31
N LEU A 5 -48.76 1.52 2.44
CA LEU A 5 -48.05 2.25 3.49
C LEU A 5 -46.93 1.41 4.11
N LEU A 6 -47.17 0.11 4.31
CA LEU A 6 -46.17 -0.83 4.84
C LEU A 6 -44.97 -0.99 3.88
N PHE A 7 -45.24 -1.01 2.57
CA PHE A 7 -44.22 -1.14 1.53
C PHE A 7 -43.31 0.09 1.46
N ILE A 8 -43.89 1.29 1.62
CA ILE A 8 -43.14 2.55 1.66
C ILE A 8 -42.23 2.60 2.90
N ILE A 9 -42.72 2.16 4.08
CA ILE A 9 -41.93 2.14 5.31
C ILE A 9 -40.73 1.18 5.19
N ILE A 10 -40.92 0.02 4.56
CA ILE A 10 -39.83 -0.95 4.32
C ILE A 10 -38.81 -0.38 3.33
N LEU A 11 -39.26 0.28 2.25
CA LEU A 11 -38.36 0.94 1.28
C LEU A 11 -37.53 2.06 1.93
N VAL A 12 -38.15 2.90 2.77
CA VAL A 12 -37.42 3.95 3.50
C VAL A 12 -36.43 3.34 4.49
N ALA A 13 -36.79 2.27 5.21
CA ALA A 13 -35.89 1.59 6.13
C ALA A 13 -34.68 0.95 5.40
N LEU A 14 -34.90 0.35 4.23
CA LEU A 14 -33.82 -0.20 3.38
C LEU A 14 -32.89 0.89 2.84
N CYS A 15 -33.44 2.04 2.42
CA CYS A 15 -32.64 3.18 1.98
C CYS A 15 -31.79 3.79 3.11
N TYR A 16 -32.33 3.87 4.34
CA TYR A 16 -31.58 4.35 5.51
C TYR A 16 -30.47 3.39 5.95
N SER A 17 -30.67 2.08 5.82
CA SER A 17 -29.63 1.08 6.15
C SER A 17 -28.44 1.14 5.19
N CYS A 18 -28.65 1.54 3.93
CA CYS A 18 -27.58 1.67 2.94
C CYS A 18 -26.66 2.88 3.21
N GLY A 19 -27.13 3.88 3.97
CA GLY A 19 -26.36 5.08 4.34
C GLY A 19 -25.37 4.86 5.48
N ARG A 20 -25.72 4.05 6.49
CA ARG A 20 -24.84 3.77 7.64
C ARG A 20 -23.56 3.02 7.27
N GLN A 21 -23.63 2.17 6.25
CA GLN A 21 -22.47 1.40 5.80
C GLN A 21 -21.37 2.30 5.19
N LYS A 22 -21.75 3.48 4.66
CA LYS A 22 -20.79 4.47 4.14
C LYS A 22 -20.00 5.15 5.25
N GLU A 23 -20.61 5.47 6.40
CA GLU A 23 -19.89 6.13 7.51
C GLU A 23 -18.81 5.23 8.11
N ASP A 24 -19.13 3.97 8.42
CA ASP A 24 -18.14 3.01 8.94
C ASP A 24 -17.00 2.76 7.94
N THR A 25 -17.33 2.61 6.65
CA THR A 25 -16.30 2.40 5.61
C THR A 25 -15.43 3.64 5.42
N THR A 26 -16.01 4.84 5.51
CA THR A 26 -15.26 6.10 5.37
C THR A 26 -14.34 6.31 6.57
N GLN A 27 -14.82 6.03 7.79
CA GLN A 27 -14.03 6.19 9.01
C GLN A 27 -12.92 5.15 9.14
N ILE A 28 -13.17 3.90 8.73
CA ILE A 28 -12.13 2.86 8.61
C ILE A 28 -11.05 3.29 7.61
N LEU A 29 -11.42 3.96 6.52
CA LEU A 29 -10.46 4.46 5.53
C LEU A 29 -9.63 5.65 6.06
N THR A 30 -10.21 6.57 6.84
CA THR A 30 -9.48 7.71 7.42
C THR A 30 -8.39 7.26 8.40
N ASP A 31 -8.66 6.21 9.17
CA ASP A 31 -7.71 5.57 10.09
C ASP A 31 -7.01 4.36 9.45
N SER A 32 -6.90 4.29 8.13
CA SER A 32 -6.13 3.23 7.47
C SER A 32 -4.85 3.75 6.83
N ILE A 33 -3.92 2.84 6.61
CA ILE A 33 -2.76 3.10 5.76
C ILE A 33 -3.01 2.41 4.43
N VAL A 34 -3.10 3.17 3.36
CA VAL A 34 -3.19 2.64 1.99
C VAL A 34 -1.79 2.42 1.46
N VAL A 35 -1.52 1.22 0.97
CA VAL A 35 -0.27 0.87 0.30
C VAL A 35 -0.57 0.33 -1.08
N SER A 36 -0.16 1.03 -2.13
CA SER A 36 -0.32 0.58 -3.50
C SER A 36 1.02 0.44 -4.19
N TYR A 37 1.25 -0.65 -4.90
CA TYR A 37 2.52 -0.90 -5.57
C TYR A 37 2.38 -1.72 -6.85
N PHE A 38 3.30 -1.53 -7.79
CA PHE A 38 3.39 -2.41 -8.96
C PHE A 38 3.96 -3.77 -8.58
N ARG A 39 3.29 -4.82 -9.06
CA ARG A 39 3.83 -6.18 -8.97
C ARG A 39 4.88 -6.37 -10.06
N GLY A 40 5.91 -7.16 -9.78
CA GLY A 40 6.83 -7.64 -10.82
C GLY A 40 8.15 -6.89 -10.93
N TYR A 41 8.92 -7.29 -11.95
CA TYR A 41 10.38 -7.23 -12.00
C TYR A 41 10.96 -5.84 -11.72
N PRO A 42 12.00 -5.75 -10.86
CA PRO A 42 12.73 -4.51 -10.59
C PRO A 42 13.35 -3.89 -11.86
N GLU A 43 13.49 -4.69 -12.92
CA GLU A 43 14.08 -4.32 -14.21
C GLU A 43 13.17 -3.46 -15.11
N PHE A 44 11.87 -3.30 -14.79
CA PHE A 44 11.02 -2.40 -15.57
C PHE A 44 11.36 -0.96 -15.27
N ASN A 45 12.15 -0.31 -16.12
CA ASN A 45 12.52 1.10 -16.03
C ASN A 45 11.37 2.06 -16.44
N ILE A 46 10.12 1.74 -16.07
CA ILE A 46 8.98 2.61 -16.34
C ILE A 46 8.88 3.60 -15.19
N SER A 47 9.56 4.74 -15.35
CA SER A 47 9.31 5.91 -14.49
C SER A 47 7.83 6.26 -14.57
N ILE A 48 7.19 6.36 -13.41
CA ILE A 48 5.80 6.76 -13.26
C ILE A 48 5.75 7.91 -12.28
N SER A 49 5.00 8.96 -12.64
CA SER A 49 4.82 10.10 -11.74
C SER A 49 3.95 9.72 -10.55
N PHE A 50 4.12 10.46 -9.46
CA PHE A 50 3.29 10.37 -8.26
C PHE A 50 1.79 10.43 -8.59
N GLU A 51 1.37 11.39 -9.42
CA GLU A 51 -0.02 11.66 -9.81
C GLU A 51 -0.60 10.49 -10.61
N LYS A 52 0.21 9.91 -11.50
CA LYS A 52 -0.20 8.74 -12.27
C LYS A 52 -0.37 7.53 -11.37
N LEU A 53 0.55 7.32 -10.42
CA LEU A 53 0.46 6.22 -9.45
C LEU A 53 -0.72 6.40 -8.48
N LYS A 54 -0.95 7.62 -7.98
CA LYS A 54 -2.11 8.01 -7.18
C LYS A 54 -3.41 7.71 -7.91
N GLY A 55 -3.54 8.18 -9.15
CA GLY A 55 -4.74 7.93 -9.96
C GLY A 55 -4.95 6.44 -10.28
N LEU A 56 -3.89 5.64 -10.40
CA LEU A 56 -4.02 4.18 -10.50
C LEU A 56 -4.49 3.54 -9.19
N SER A 57 -3.92 3.97 -8.05
CA SER A 57 -4.31 3.52 -6.70
C SER A 57 -5.77 3.84 -6.38
N GLU A 58 -6.25 5.02 -6.74
CA GLU A 58 -7.63 5.45 -6.51
C GLU A 58 -8.64 4.61 -7.30
N ARG A 59 -8.29 4.21 -8.53
CA ARG A 59 -9.12 3.35 -9.39
C ARG A 59 -9.03 1.86 -9.04
N GLN A 60 -7.96 1.45 -8.37
CA GLN A 60 -7.73 0.06 -8.01
C GLN A 60 -8.64 -0.37 -6.85
N ALA A 61 -9.32 -1.50 -7.03
CA ALA A 61 -10.03 -2.17 -5.95
C ALA A 61 -9.05 -2.73 -4.91
N VAL A 62 -9.42 -2.67 -3.62
CA VAL A 62 -8.61 -3.21 -2.53
C VAL A 62 -8.39 -4.71 -2.77
N ASN A 63 -7.13 -5.12 -2.83
CA ASN A 63 -6.76 -6.52 -3.00
C ASN A 63 -6.74 -7.27 -1.67
N ASP A 64 -6.36 -6.59 -0.59
CA ASP A 64 -6.25 -7.19 0.73
C ASP A 64 -6.34 -6.14 1.84
N THR A 65 -6.76 -6.58 3.01
CA THR A 65 -6.78 -5.79 4.24
C THR A 65 -6.03 -6.55 5.31
N ILE A 66 -4.93 -5.97 5.81
CA ILE A 66 -4.04 -6.60 6.78
C ILE A 66 -4.13 -5.86 8.11
N GLU A 67 -4.37 -6.60 9.18
CA GLU A 67 -4.29 -6.08 10.54
C GLU A 67 -2.83 -6.01 11.00
N LEU A 68 -2.42 -4.83 11.47
CA LEU A 68 -1.09 -4.59 12.04
C LEU A 68 -1.20 -4.38 13.54
N ASP A 69 -0.22 -4.88 14.30
CA ASP A 69 -0.05 -4.44 15.68
C ASP A 69 0.23 -2.93 15.76
N SER A 70 0.03 -2.36 16.95
CA SER A 70 0.20 -0.93 17.19
C SER A 70 1.61 -0.43 16.90
N THR A 71 2.63 -1.28 17.05
CA THR A 71 4.02 -0.90 16.79
C THR A 71 4.26 -0.67 15.30
N TYR A 72 3.94 -1.63 14.44
CA TYR A 72 4.09 -1.44 12.99
C TYR A 72 3.17 -0.36 12.46
N TYR A 73 1.92 -0.34 12.95
CA TYR A 73 0.93 0.62 12.50
C TYR A 73 1.38 2.07 12.76
N GLN A 74 1.84 2.38 13.97
CA GLN A 74 2.33 3.73 14.28
C GLN A 74 3.64 4.05 13.56
N LEU A 75 4.57 3.09 13.49
CA LEU A 75 5.83 3.27 12.76
C LEU A 75 5.58 3.69 11.30
N PHE A 76 4.62 3.06 10.62
CA PHE A 76 4.30 3.38 9.23
C PHE A 76 3.60 4.73 9.09
N LYS A 77 2.70 5.10 10.01
CA LYS A 77 2.07 6.43 10.00
C LYS A 77 3.10 7.54 10.20
N ASP A 78 3.99 7.37 11.17
CA ASP A 78 5.03 8.34 11.48
C ASP A 78 5.99 8.49 10.31
N TYR A 79 6.37 7.39 9.66
CA TYR A 79 7.17 7.40 8.44
C TYR A 79 6.49 8.20 7.31
N ILE A 80 5.23 7.90 6.99
CA ILE A 80 4.50 8.60 5.91
C ILE A 80 4.42 10.09 6.21
N ARG A 81 4.08 10.47 7.45
CA ARG A 81 4.00 11.88 7.85
C ARG A 81 5.35 12.58 7.73
N PHE A 82 6.40 11.97 8.25
CA PHE A 82 7.75 12.52 8.21
C PHE A 82 8.23 12.80 6.78
N ILE A 83 8.02 11.86 5.86
CA ILE A 83 8.42 12.02 4.44
C ILE A 83 7.56 13.09 3.76
N THR A 84 6.25 13.11 4.05
CA THR A 84 5.32 14.14 3.53
C THR A 84 5.76 15.53 3.93
N ASP A 85 6.01 15.75 5.23
CA ASP A 85 6.36 17.06 5.80
C ASP A 85 7.70 17.61 5.24
N ARG A 86 8.58 16.71 4.79
CA ARG A 86 9.88 17.08 4.19
C ARG A 86 9.87 17.14 2.67
N HIS A 87 8.73 16.88 2.01
CA HIS A 87 8.60 16.86 0.56
C HIS A 87 9.64 15.99 -0.15
N LEU A 88 9.99 14.85 0.44
CA LEU A 88 10.94 13.90 -0.15
C LEU A 88 10.21 13.07 -1.21
N VAL A 89 10.20 13.57 -2.45
CA VAL A 89 9.55 12.90 -3.59
C VAL A 89 10.57 12.10 -4.38
N PRO A 90 10.36 10.79 -4.60
CA PRO A 90 11.26 9.97 -5.40
C PRO A 90 11.19 10.34 -6.88
N ASN A 91 12.30 10.16 -7.60
CA ASN A 91 12.34 10.29 -9.06
C ASN A 91 11.71 9.08 -9.78
N ASP A 92 11.52 7.95 -9.08
CA ASP A 92 10.87 6.74 -9.59
C ASP A 92 9.88 6.16 -8.56
N SER A 93 8.60 6.48 -8.70
CA SER A 93 7.54 6.09 -7.77
C SER A 93 7.06 4.65 -8.03
N ARG A 94 7.43 3.67 -7.20
CA ARG A 94 6.91 2.28 -7.30
C ARG A 94 5.90 1.91 -6.25
N PHE A 95 5.88 2.66 -5.16
CA PHE A 95 4.90 2.58 -4.09
C PHE A 95 4.20 3.91 -3.96
N TYR A 96 2.89 3.86 -3.72
CA TYR A 96 2.09 4.98 -3.25
C TYR A 96 1.59 4.63 -1.86
N LEU A 97 1.82 5.53 -0.91
CA LEU A 97 1.38 5.38 0.47
C LEU A 97 0.49 6.55 0.85
N LYS A 98 -0.58 6.28 1.59
CA LYS A 98 -1.46 7.31 2.15
C LYS A 98 -1.90 6.95 3.56
N SER A 99 -1.90 7.92 4.46
CA SER A 99 -2.48 7.82 5.81
C SER A 99 -3.12 9.17 6.17
N GLY A 100 -4.46 9.22 6.24
CA GLY A 100 -5.17 10.48 6.39
C GLY A 100 -4.88 11.42 5.22
N GLU A 101 -4.43 12.65 5.52
CA GLU A 101 -4.02 13.66 4.54
C GLU A 101 -2.58 13.50 4.05
N ALA A 102 -1.75 12.69 4.74
CA ALA A 102 -0.36 12.49 4.36
C ALA A 102 -0.27 11.44 3.24
N GLU A 103 0.41 11.78 2.14
CA GLU A 103 0.62 10.90 1.00
C GLU A 103 2.01 11.08 0.40
N ILE A 104 2.62 9.95 0.03
CA ILE A 104 3.97 9.91 -0.53
C ILE A 104 4.04 8.86 -1.63
N SER A 105 5.11 8.93 -2.41
CA SER A 105 5.56 7.78 -3.18
C SER A 105 6.96 7.35 -2.75
N MET A 106 7.32 6.11 -3.05
CA MET A 106 8.66 5.60 -2.80
C MET A 106 9.14 4.76 -3.97
N SER A 107 10.45 4.73 -4.20
CA SER A 107 11.11 3.73 -5.01
C SER A 107 11.16 2.39 -4.29
N HIS A 108 11.33 1.33 -5.06
CA HIS A 108 11.49 -0.04 -4.54
C HIS A 108 12.91 -0.35 -4.08
N PHE A 109 13.83 0.62 -4.18
CA PHE A 109 15.24 0.48 -3.79
C PHE A 109 15.65 1.38 -2.62
N GLY A 110 14.75 2.24 -2.11
CA GLY A 110 15.10 3.15 -1.02
C GLY A 110 16.11 4.23 -1.40
N ASN A 111 16.31 4.48 -2.70
CA ASN A 111 17.22 5.52 -3.21
C ASN A 111 16.73 6.94 -2.94
N ASP A 112 15.53 7.07 -2.35
CA ASP A 112 14.84 8.34 -2.11
C ASP A 112 15.27 8.98 -0.80
N ILE A 113 16.00 8.25 0.04
CA ILE A 113 16.52 8.73 1.32
C ILE A 113 18.02 8.95 1.18
N ASP A 114 18.48 10.16 1.50
CA ASP A 114 19.91 10.46 1.56
C ASP A 114 20.60 9.56 2.60
N LYS A 115 21.61 8.80 2.15
CA LYS A 115 22.43 7.91 3.01
C LYS A 115 23.19 8.66 4.10
N GLN A 116 23.39 9.96 3.93
CA GLN A 116 24.04 10.82 4.92
C GLN A 116 23.03 11.39 5.95
N SER A 117 21.73 11.20 5.74
CA SER A 117 20.71 11.62 6.70
C SER A 117 20.89 10.88 8.03
N PRO A 118 20.83 11.56 9.19
CA PRO A 118 20.88 10.90 10.49
C PRO A 118 19.76 9.86 10.66
N ASP A 119 18.64 10.06 9.96
CA ASP A 119 17.46 9.20 10.03
C ASP A 119 17.51 8.03 9.02
N TYR A 120 18.55 7.97 8.17
CA TYR A 120 18.63 7.04 7.03
C TYR A 120 18.35 5.60 7.45
N LYS A 121 19.09 5.09 8.45
CA LYS A 121 19.00 3.67 8.85
C LYS A 121 17.59 3.30 9.32
N GLN A 122 16.94 4.19 10.08
CA GLN A 122 15.59 3.95 10.58
C GLN A 122 14.56 4.01 9.46
N LEU A 123 14.63 5.03 8.59
CA LEU A 123 13.71 5.20 7.48
C LEU A 123 13.86 4.05 6.46
N HIS A 124 15.08 3.65 6.13
CA HIS A 124 15.38 2.56 5.22
C HIS A 124 14.88 1.21 5.75
N HIS A 125 15.09 0.92 7.05
CA HIS A 125 14.51 -0.27 7.67
C HIS A 125 12.97 -0.22 7.71
N THR A 126 12.38 0.95 7.90
CA THR A 126 10.92 1.12 7.87
C THR A 126 10.34 0.83 6.49
N MET A 127 11.00 1.26 5.41
CA MET A 127 10.64 0.91 4.04
C MET A 127 10.64 -0.61 3.84
N TYR A 128 11.70 -1.29 4.27
CA TYR A 128 11.79 -2.75 4.21
C TYR A 128 10.61 -3.42 4.91
N LEU A 129 10.32 -3.03 6.15
CA LEU A 129 9.22 -3.61 6.93
C LEU A 129 7.87 -3.37 6.25
N LEU A 130 7.65 -2.18 5.70
CA LEU A 130 6.43 -1.85 4.98
C LEU A 130 6.26 -2.71 3.72
N MET A 131 7.29 -2.80 2.89
CA MET A 131 7.30 -3.63 1.68
C MET A 131 7.05 -5.10 2.03
N TRP A 132 7.66 -5.57 3.11
CA TRP A 132 7.41 -6.90 3.64
C TRP A 132 5.95 -7.09 4.07
N LYS A 133 5.41 -6.25 4.95
CA LYS A 133 4.03 -6.37 5.41
C LYS A 133 3.00 -6.20 4.29
N ALA A 134 3.33 -5.46 3.24
CA ALA A 134 2.49 -5.33 2.05
C ALA A 134 2.56 -6.55 1.12
N GLY A 135 3.45 -7.51 1.37
CA GLY A 135 3.65 -8.71 0.58
C GLY A 135 4.39 -8.47 -0.73
N TYR A 136 5.15 -7.38 -0.86
CA TYR A 136 5.89 -7.06 -2.09
C TYR A 136 6.93 -8.12 -2.42
N PHE A 137 7.70 -8.57 -1.43
CA PHE A 137 8.77 -9.54 -1.66
C PHE A 137 8.27 -10.87 -2.23
N ASN A 138 7.02 -11.26 -1.94
CA ASN A 138 6.38 -12.46 -2.53
C ASN A 138 6.10 -12.33 -4.04
N THR A 139 6.27 -11.14 -4.62
CA THR A 139 6.18 -10.92 -6.06
C THR A 139 7.53 -11.06 -6.77
N LEU A 140 8.64 -11.15 -6.01
CA LEU A 140 9.97 -11.38 -6.56
C LEU A 140 10.23 -12.87 -6.68
N ASP A 141 10.88 -13.27 -7.77
CA ASP A 141 11.37 -14.65 -7.89
C ASP A 141 12.62 -14.90 -7.05
N GLU A 142 13.05 -16.16 -7.02
CA GLU A 142 14.16 -16.60 -6.18
C GLU A 142 15.49 -15.91 -6.52
N GLU A 143 15.67 -15.47 -7.76
CA GLU A 143 16.88 -14.77 -8.17
C GLU A 143 16.77 -13.30 -7.74
N ASP A 144 15.68 -12.63 -8.11
CA ASP A 144 15.45 -11.22 -7.81
C ASP A 144 15.48 -10.94 -6.31
N ILE A 145 14.88 -11.82 -5.49
CA ILE A 145 14.85 -11.64 -4.04
C ILE A 145 16.24 -11.78 -3.40
N LYS A 146 17.15 -12.58 -3.98
CA LYS A 146 18.54 -12.70 -3.48
C LYS A 146 19.37 -11.46 -3.84
N TYR A 147 19.05 -10.81 -4.95
CA TYR A 147 19.77 -9.63 -5.41
C TYR A 147 19.20 -8.29 -4.91
N ASN A 148 17.97 -8.28 -4.39
CA ASN A 148 17.31 -7.09 -3.87
C ASN A 148 18.11 -6.42 -2.72
N PRO A 149 18.33 -5.08 -2.76
CA PRO A 149 19.12 -4.38 -1.74
C PRO A 149 18.58 -4.51 -0.32
N PHE A 150 17.26 -4.48 -0.14
CA PHE A 150 16.67 -4.56 1.19
C PHE A 150 16.84 -5.95 1.82
N THR A 151 16.68 -7.01 1.04
CA THR A 151 16.84 -8.38 1.55
C THR A 151 18.31 -8.75 1.76
N LYS A 152 19.23 -8.14 1.00
CA LYS A 152 20.67 -8.23 1.29
C LYS A 152 21.04 -7.59 2.62
N GLU A 153 20.40 -6.48 2.99
CA GLU A 153 20.68 -5.77 4.22
C GLU A 153 19.95 -6.34 5.45
N TYR A 154 18.66 -6.66 5.30
CA TYR A 154 17.78 -7.03 6.42
C TYR A 154 17.34 -8.51 6.43
N GLY A 155 17.77 -9.27 5.42
CA GLY A 155 17.39 -10.67 5.24
C GLY A 155 16.11 -10.85 4.42
N ILE A 156 15.89 -12.08 3.95
CA ILE A 156 14.66 -12.48 3.27
C ILE A 156 13.53 -12.58 4.32
N PRO A 157 12.34 -12.02 4.06
CA PRO A 157 11.17 -12.20 4.91
C PRO A 157 10.89 -13.66 5.26
N LYS A 158 10.60 -13.94 6.54
CA LYS A 158 10.38 -15.31 7.03
C LYS A 158 9.17 -16.02 6.42
N ASP A 159 8.20 -15.25 5.95
CA ASP A 159 6.96 -15.69 5.31
C ASP A 159 7.04 -15.51 3.78
N TYR A 160 8.27 -15.39 3.24
CA TYR A 160 8.48 -15.42 1.82
C TYR A 160 7.99 -16.75 1.24
N LEU A 161 6.99 -16.65 0.38
CA LEU A 161 6.49 -17.75 -0.41
C LEU A 161 6.62 -17.31 -1.85
N TYR A 162 7.49 -17.98 -2.62
CA TYR A 162 7.60 -17.71 -4.04
C TYR A 162 6.24 -17.96 -4.70
N GLN A 163 5.57 -16.89 -5.10
CA GLN A 163 4.37 -16.98 -5.92
C GLN A 163 4.85 -17.09 -7.36
N GLN A 164 4.79 -18.30 -7.92
CA GLN A 164 5.08 -18.52 -9.34
C GLN A 164 4.17 -17.62 -10.19
N HIS A 165 4.71 -16.49 -10.59
CA HIS A 165 4.19 -15.68 -11.67
C HIS A 165 5.13 -15.91 -12.85
N PRO A 166 4.75 -16.70 -13.86
CA PRO A 166 5.62 -16.91 -15.01
C PRO A 166 6.03 -15.55 -15.58
N ARG A 167 7.34 -15.35 -15.83
CA ARG A 167 7.85 -14.19 -16.56
C ARG A 167 7.14 -14.20 -17.93
N LYS A 168 6.14 -13.35 -18.14
CA LYS A 168 5.52 -13.19 -19.47
C LYS A 168 6.44 -12.34 -20.33
N ASP A 169 6.58 -12.70 -21.60
CA ASP A 169 7.26 -11.91 -22.63
C ASP A 169 6.24 -11.62 -23.77
N PRO A 170 5.81 -10.37 -23.98
CA PRO A 170 6.20 -9.19 -23.24
C PRO A 170 5.60 -9.20 -21.82
N PRO A 171 6.29 -8.56 -20.88
CA PRO A 171 5.81 -8.37 -19.52
C PRO A 171 4.56 -7.48 -19.58
N GLU A 172 3.40 -8.06 -19.36
CA GLU A 172 2.19 -7.28 -19.12
C GLU A 172 2.47 -6.36 -17.91
N PRO A 173 2.01 -5.10 -17.92
CA PRO A 173 2.06 -4.28 -16.72
C PRO A 173 1.21 -4.97 -15.65
N PHE A 174 1.85 -5.79 -14.81
CA PHE A 174 1.16 -6.50 -13.75
C PHE A 174 0.42 -5.47 -12.90
N GLY A 175 -0.88 -5.71 -12.71
CA GLY A 175 -1.78 -4.75 -12.07
C GLY A 175 -1.25 -4.27 -10.72
N ILE A 176 -1.39 -2.97 -10.49
CA ILE A 176 -1.12 -2.35 -9.19
C ILE A 176 -1.85 -3.15 -8.09
N ARG A 177 -1.14 -3.55 -7.05
CA ARG A 177 -1.72 -4.17 -5.86
C ARG A 177 -2.01 -3.08 -4.85
N LYS A 178 -3.24 -3.03 -4.34
CA LYS A 178 -3.67 -2.11 -3.28
C LYS A 178 -3.98 -2.88 -2.00
N ILE A 179 -3.23 -2.59 -0.95
CA ILE A 179 -3.36 -3.15 0.39
C ILE A 179 -3.83 -2.06 1.33
N ILE A 180 -4.71 -2.41 2.25
CA ILE A 180 -5.13 -1.54 3.34
C ILE A 180 -4.58 -2.11 4.65
N PHE A 181 -3.81 -1.33 5.40
CA PHE A 181 -3.46 -1.67 6.77
C PHE A 181 -4.43 -1.01 7.74
N ILE A 182 -4.90 -1.81 8.69
CA ILE A 182 -5.74 -1.37 9.80
C ILE A 182 -5.09 -1.74 11.14
N LEU A 183 -5.37 -0.97 12.19
CA LEU A 183 -4.89 -1.28 13.53
C LEU A 183 -5.63 -2.52 14.05
N LYS A 184 -4.85 -3.52 14.48
CA LYS A 184 -5.37 -4.69 15.18
C LYS A 184 -6.00 -4.27 16.50
N LYS A 185 -7.26 -4.63 16.71
CA LYS A 185 -8.02 -4.34 17.93
C LYS A 185 -7.66 -5.29 19.07
#